data_AF-A0A955IV98-F1
#
_entry.id   AF-A0A955IV98-F1
#
_cell.length_a   1.000
_cell.length_b   1.000
_cell.length_c   1.000
_cell.angle_alpha   90.00
_cell.angle_beta   90.00
_cell.angle_gamma   90.00
#
_symmetry.space_group_name_H-M   'P 1'
#
loop_
_entity.id
_entity.type
_entity.pdbx_description
1 polymer ?
#
loop_
_entity_poly.entity_id
_entity_poly.type
_entity_poly.pdbx_seq_one_letter_code
_entity_poly.pdbx_strand_id
1 'polypeptide(L)'
;MTSADLELQIASQSKQIVLVAALLLVFLVIASIILRDRAPKLKPWLFGLLSATLIIPTLFMIISTIFVNTKSESGGPVHWHAGIELWACGTELELRNPSGALSNKVGTSTYHEHNDKYIHLEGSVMEKRVDASLEKFMRVTGGNISKSSVGIPLSIEETTWITQGDKLDGDQQGTMSSEMLKEYIIHSTEGPVAQFTNSQKCNDSPAELQTFVYKFNTANNTYYQRKLSNPSEYIMSEESSLGPPSDCVIIEFDTPKEKTNKLCEQYGVKDVDRCLDFGVKPDKKQVCNIREVAENSND
;
A
#
# COMPACT_ATOMS: atom_id res chain seq x y z
N MET A 1 5.03 11.24 -19.60
CA MET A 1 5.61 10.85 -18.30
C MET A 1 4.70 11.38 -17.23
N THR A 2 4.05 10.48 -16.51
CA THR A 2 3.33 10.87 -15.30
C THR A 2 4.35 11.14 -14.19
N SER A 3 3.95 11.86 -13.16
CA SER A 3 4.71 12.09 -11.92
C SER A 3 5.22 10.77 -11.30
N ALA A 4 4.41 9.71 -11.33
CA ALA A 4 4.77 8.37 -10.88
C ALA A 4 5.93 7.72 -11.66
N ASP A 5 6.11 8.06 -12.95
CA ASP A 5 7.24 7.57 -13.75
C ASP A 5 8.57 8.18 -13.27
N LEU A 6 8.54 9.38 -12.70
CA LEU A 6 9.74 10.14 -12.37
C LEU A 6 10.51 9.53 -11.19
N GLU A 7 9.82 9.15 -10.10
CA GLU A 7 10.47 8.53 -8.95
C GLU A 7 11.11 7.20 -9.33
N LEU A 8 10.37 6.35 -10.05
CA LEU A 8 10.87 5.07 -10.54
C LEU A 8 12.05 5.26 -11.51
N GLN A 9 11.99 6.27 -12.37
CA GLN A 9 13.09 6.58 -13.28
C GLN A 9 14.33 7.07 -12.53
N ILE A 10 14.16 7.98 -11.56
CA ILE A 10 15.27 8.48 -10.73
C ILE A 10 15.88 7.32 -9.93
N ALA A 11 15.06 6.46 -9.31
CA ALA A 11 15.54 5.30 -8.58
C ALA A 11 16.30 4.31 -9.48
N SER A 12 15.78 4.04 -10.68
CA SER A 12 16.43 3.17 -11.68
C SER A 12 17.76 3.76 -12.17
N GLN A 13 17.78 5.05 -12.53
CA GLN A 13 18.99 5.76 -12.93
C GLN A 13 20.02 5.81 -11.80
N SER A 14 19.58 6.08 -10.57
CA SER A 14 20.42 6.06 -9.38
C SER A 14 21.10 4.70 -9.20
N LYS A 15 20.35 3.61 -9.33
CA LYS A 15 20.88 2.24 -9.27
C LYS A 15 21.92 1.98 -10.36
N GLN A 16 21.64 2.39 -11.60
CA GLN A 16 22.58 2.23 -12.71
C GLN A 16 23.85 3.06 -12.52
N ILE A 17 23.73 4.32 -12.11
CA ILE A 17 24.87 5.22 -11.87
C ILE A 17 25.75 4.66 -10.75
N VAL A 18 25.16 4.20 -9.64
CA VAL A 18 25.90 3.60 -8.53
C VAL A 18 26.61 2.31 -8.96
N LEU A 19 25.94 1.45 -9.74
CA LEU A 19 26.55 0.21 -10.24
C LEU A 19 27.75 0.49 -11.16
N VAL A 20 27.58 1.41 -12.12
CA VAL A 20 28.65 1.80 -13.05
C VAL A 20 29.82 2.44 -12.29
N ALA A 21 29.52 3.34 -11.34
CA ALA A 21 30.53 3.96 -10.50
C ALA A 21 31.29 2.94 -9.66
N ALA A 22 30.61 1.94 -9.08
CA ALA A 22 31.24 0.88 -8.31
C ALA A 22 32.20 0.03 -9.16
N LEU A 23 31.77 -0.38 -10.36
CA LEU A 23 32.61 -1.14 -11.29
C LEU A 23 33.82 -0.32 -11.76
N LEU A 24 33.60 0.95 -12.12
CA LEU A 24 34.66 1.87 -12.52
C LEU A 24 35.65 2.12 -11.37
N LEU A 25 35.16 2.26 -10.14
CA LEU A 25 35.99 2.45 -8.96
C LEU A 25 36.90 1.24 -8.72
N VAL A 26 36.36 0.02 -8.79
CA VAL A 26 37.16 -1.22 -8.68
C VAL A 26 38.25 -1.26 -9.74
N PHE A 27 37.89 -0.97 -10.99
CA PHE A 27 38.86 -0.91 -12.09
C PHE A 27 39.96 0.13 -11.85
N LEU A 28 39.60 1.35 -11.46
CA LEU A 28 40.54 2.43 -11.20
C LEU A 28 41.45 2.13 -10.00
N VAL A 29 40.94 1.45 -8.96
CA VAL A 29 41.74 1.00 -7.81
C VAL A 29 42.78 -0.04 -8.26
N ILE A 30 42.37 -1.04 -9.05
CA ILE A 30 43.30 -2.05 -9.59
C ILE A 30 44.36 -1.39 -10.49
N ALA A 31 43.94 -0.50 -11.39
CA ALA A 31 44.86 0.25 -12.25
C ALA A 31 45.83 1.10 -11.43
N SER A 32 45.35 1.74 -10.36
CA SER A 32 46.18 2.51 -9.43
C SER A 32 47.24 1.65 -8.76
N ILE A 33 46.89 0.45 -8.30
CA ILE A 33 47.85 -0.50 -7.71
C ILE A 33 48.94 -0.90 -8.72
N ILE A 34 48.55 -1.24 -9.96
CA ILE A 34 49.49 -1.71 -11.00
C ILE A 34 50.41 -0.58 -11.50
N LEU A 35 49.87 0.63 -11.68
CA LEU A 35 50.58 1.76 -12.28
C LEU A 35 51.34 2.61 -11.27
N ARG A 36 51.11 2.44 -9.96
CA ARG A 36 51.70 3.27 -8.89
C ARG A 36 53.20 3.46 -9.05
N ASP A 37 53.93 2.39 -9.34
CA ASP A 37 55.39 2.40 -9.36
C ASP A 37 55.93 2.49 -10.79
N ARG A 38 55.12 2.17 -11.81
CA ARG A 38 55.50 2.19 -13.24
C ARG A 38 55.34 3.55 -13.90
N ALA A 39 54.34 4.34 -13.50
CA ALA A 39 53.98 5.58 -14.16
C ALA A 39 53.62 6.69 -13.13
N PRO A 40 54.60 7.22 -12.38
CA PRO A 40 54.34 8.15 -11.28
C PRO A 40 53.63 9.45 -11.71
N LYS A 41 53.82 9.89 -12.95
CA LYS A 41 53.15 11.07 -13.52
C LYS A 41 51.62 10.89 -13.67
N LEU A 42 51.12 9.63 -13.69
CA LEU A 42 49.69 9.34 -13.79
C LEU A 42 48.97 9.33 -12.45
N LYS A 43 49.68 9.32 -11.31
CA LYS A 43 49.08 9.33 -9.96
C LYS A 43 48.03 10.43 -9.75
N PRO A 44 48.31 11.72 -10.05
CA PRO A 44 47.31 12.78 -9.86
C PRO A 44 46.07 12.58 -10.74
N TRP A 45 46.23 12.06 -11.96
CA TRP A 45 45.11 11.76 -12.85
C TRP A 45 44.26 10.60 -12.33
N LEU A 46 44.88 9.50 -11.89
CA LEU A 46 44.17 8.37 -11.29
C LEU A 46 43.42 8.77 -10.02
N PHE A 47 44.05 9.58 -9.17
CA PHE A 47 43.39 10.15 -7.98
C PHE A 47 42.20 11.04 -8.36
N GLY A 48 42.35 11.90 -9.37
CA GLY A 48 41.27 12.73 -9.88
C GLY A 48 40.09 11.91 -10.41
N LEU A 49 40.36 10.85 -11.18
CA LEU A 49 39.32 9.94 -11.69
C LEU A 49 38.62 9.15 -10.58
N LEU A 50 39.37 8.65 -9.60
CA LEU A 50 38.79 7.99 -8.42
C LEU A 50 37.87 8.94 -7.66
N SER A 51 38.34 10.18 -7.43
CA SER A 51 37.55 11.21 -6.75
C SER A 51 36.28 11.57 -7.55
N ALA A 52 36.40 11.76 -8.87
CA ALA A 52 35.26 12.05 -9.73
C ALA A 52 34.23 10.92 -9.75
N THR A 53 34.68 9.66 -9.73
CA THR A 53 33.82 8.47 -9.70
C THR A 53 33.00 8.39 -8.41
N LEU A 54 33.47 8.99 -7.32
CA LEU A 54 32.71 9.10 -6.06
C LEU A 54 31.83 10.35 -6.05
N ILE A 55 32.38 11.51 -6.39
CA ILE A 55 31.71 12.81 -6.27
C ILE A 55 30.50 12.91 -7.21
N ILE A 56 30.62 12.47 -8.46
CA ILE A 56 29.56 12.64 -9.47
C ILE A 56 28.28 11.89 -9.07
N PRO A 57 28.30 10.58 -8.75
CA PRO A 57 27.12 9.89 -8.25
C PRO A 57 26.55 10.51 -6.98
N THR A 58 27.40 10.91 -6.03
CA THR A 58 26.93 11.54 -4.79
C THR A 58 26.20 12.86 -5.06
N LEU A 59 26.75 13.73 -5.91
CA LEU A 59 26.08 14.97 -6.31
C LEU A 59 24.77 14.70 -7.05
N PHE A 60 24.74 13.70 -7.94
CA PHE A 60 23.52 13.29 -8.62
C PHE A 60 22.44 12.90 -7.60
N MET A 61 22.75 12.01 -6.66
CA MET A 61 21.81 11.60 -5.61
C MET A 61 21.31 12.79 -4.78
N ILE A 62 22.21 13.67 -4.34
CA ILE A 62 21.84 14.86 -3.56
C ILE A 62 20.89 15.76 -4.35
N ILE A 63 21.22 16.07 -5.60
CA ILE A 63 20.42 16.95 -6.46
C ILE A 63 19.06 16.30 -6.74
N SER A 64 19.03 15.00 -7.06
CA SER A 64 17.80 14.26 -7.31
C SER A 64 16.89 14.21 -6.07
N THR A 65 17.45 13.98 -4.88
CA THR A 65 16.67 13.99 -3.62
C THR A 65 16.10 15.37 -3.34
N ILE A 66 16.90 16.45 -3.46
CA ILE A 66 16.41 17.82 -3.29
C ILE A 66 15.31 18.12 -4.32
N PHE A 67 15.50 17.72 -5.58
CA PHE A 67 14.53 17.93 -6.63
C PHE A 67 13.20 17.23 -6.35
N VAL A 68 13.23 15.95 -5.97
CA VAL A 68 12.02 15.17 -5.64
C VAL A 68 11.30 15.80 -4.44
N ASN A 69 12.01 16.11 -3.34
CA ASN A 69 11.38 16.68 -2.15
C ASN A 69 10.79 18.09 -2.37
N THR A 70 11.40 18.90 -3.24
CA THR A 70 10.92 20.26 -3.53
C THR A 70 9.82 20.30 -4.59
N LYS A 71 9.66 19.24 -5.37
CA LYS A 71 8.62 19.12 -6.39
C LYS A 71 7.45 18.24 -5.97
N SER A 72 7.59 17.46 -4.91
CA SER A 72 6.52 16.63 -4.38
C SER A 72 5.44 17.48 -3.71
N GLU A 73 4.16 17.11 -3.88
CA GLU A 73 3.03 17.74 -3.17
C GLU A 73 3.12 17.53 -1.64
N SER A 74 3.74 16.43 -1.23
CA SER A 74 4.04 16.13 0.18
C SER A 74 5.16 16.98 0.80
N GLY A 75 5.98 17.67 -0.02
CA GLY A 75 7.12 18.46 0.45
C GLY A 75 8.29 17.64 1.02
N GLY A 76 8.26 16.31 0.89
CA GLY A 76 9.29 15.40 1.39
C GLY A 76 8.79 13.96 1.55
N PRO A 77 9.60 13.07 2.14
CA PRO A 77 9.18 11.70 2.41
C PRO A 77 8.10 11.66 3.47
N VAL A 78 7.07 10.84 3.22
CA VAL A 78 5.96 10.57 4.12
C VAL A 78 5.93 9.10 4.51
N HIS A 79 5.13 8.80 5.51
CA HIS A 79 4.80 7.45 5.93
C HIS A 79 3.33 7.47 6.35
N TRP A 80 2.44 7.23 5.40
CA TRP A 80 0.99 7.24 5.60
C TRP A 80 0.43 5.83 5.62
N HIS A 81 -0.61 5.62 6.42
CA HIS A 81 -1.33 4.35 6.50
C HIS A 81 -2.81 4.51 6.19
N ALA A 82 -3.42 3.50 5.57
CA ALA A 82 -4.87 3.34 5.55
C ALA A 82 -5.20 1.85 5.72
N GLY A 83 -6.14 1.52 6.61
CA GLY A 83 -6.64 0.15 6.71
C GLY A 83 -7.34 -0.27 5.42
N ILE A 84 -7.24 -1.55 5.07
CA ILE A 84 -7.96 -2.12 3.92
C ILE A 84 -8.55 -3.48 4.27
N GLU A 85 -9.80 -3.69 3.85
CA GLU A 85 -10.42 -5.00 3.88
C GLU A 85 -11.11 -5.30 2.55
N LEU A 86 -11.03 -6.57 2.15
CA LEU A 86 -11.52 -7.06 0.87
C LEU A 86 -12.55 -8.15 1.15
N TRP A 87 -13.78 -7.95 0.72
CA TRP A 87 -14.88 -8.87 1.01
C TRP A 87 -15.57 -9.32 -0.28
N ALA A 88 -15.91 -10.60 -0.36
CA ALA A 88 -16.72 -11.16 -1.44
C ALA A 88 -17.78 -12.09 -0.86
N CYS A 89 -19.06 -11.82 -1.18
CA CYS A 89 -20.21 -12.58 -0.73
C CYS A 89 -20.23 -12.82 0.80
N GLY A 90 -19.87 -11.78 1.56
CA GLY A 90 -19.82 -11.78 3.02
C GLY A 90 -18.57 -12.39 3.64
N THR A 91 -17.65 -12.96 2.85
CA THR A 91 -16.40 -13.57 3.32
C THR A 91 -15.21 -12.66 3.01
N GLU A 92 -14.31 -12.49 3.98
CA GLU A 92 -13.11 -11.69 3.81
C GLU A 92 -12.05 -12.48 3.02
N LEU A 93 -11.47 -11.81 2.04
CA LEU A 93 -10.38 -12.30 1.22
C LEU A 93 -9.07 -11.68 1.70
N GLU A 94 -8.02 -12.49 1.79
CA GLU A 94 -6.69 -11.99 2.10
C GLU A 94 -5.97 -11.58 0.82
N LEU A 95 -5.31 -10.43 0.86
CA LEU A 95 -4.36 -10.06 -0.17
C LEU A 95 -3.23 -11.10 -0.20
N ARG A 96 -2.59 -11.31 -1.36
CA ARG A 96 -1.45 -12.22 -1.44
C ARG A 96 -0.42 -11.91 -0.35
N ASN A 97 0.17 -12.95 0.21
CA ASN A 97 1.27 -12.79 1.16
C ASN A 97 2.53 -12.26 0.45
N PRO A 98 3.39 -11.50 1.16
CA PRO A 98 4.73 -11.20 0.69
C PRO A 98 5.47 -12.47 0.28
N SER A 99 6.11 -12.44 -0.89
CA SER A 99 6.91 -13.56 -1.41
C SER A 99 8.35 -13.12 -1.67
N GLY A 100 9.29 -14.05 -1.48
CA GLY A 100 10.72 -13.84 -1.70
C GLY A 100 11.54 -13.78 -0.40
N ALA A 101 12.81 -14.19 -0.48
CA ALA A 101 13.67 -14.35 0.70
C ALA A 101 14.07 -13.04 1.39
N LEU A 102 13.89 -11.88 0.73
CA LEU A 102 14.37 -10.57 1.19
C LEU A 102 13.27 -9.49 1.17
N SER A 103 12.01 -9.85 0.90
CA SER A 103 10.89 -8.91 0.86
C SER A 103 9.78 -9.36 1.81
N ASN A 104 9.35 -8.45 2.69
CA ASN A 104 8.17 -8.59 3.53
C ASN A 104 7.02 -7.68 3.07
N LYS A 105 7.04 -7.28 1.79
CA LYS A 105 6.10 -6.33 1.18
C LYS A 105 5.40 -6.93 -0.03
N VAL A 106 4.15 -6.56 -0.24
CA VAL A 106 3.42 -6.73 -1.50
C VAL A 106 3.14 -5.36 -2.10
N GLY A 107 3.74 -5.08 -3.26
CA GLY A 107 3.66 -3.77 -3.91
C GLY A 107 5.02 -3.26 -4.36
N THR A 108 5.19 -1.95 -4.43
CA THR A 108 6.49 -1.30 -4.66
C THR A 108 7.19 -0.96 -3.35
N SER A 109 8.40 -0.43 -3.43
CA SER A 109 9.09 0.12 -2.24
C SER A 109 8.33 1.30 -1.61
N THR A 110 7.49 2.00 -2.37
CA THR A 110 6.82 3.22 -1.93
C THR A 110 5.34 3.03 -1.63
N TYR A 111 4.70 1.99 -2.18
CA TYR A 111 3.29 1.75 -1.96
C TYR A 111 3.02 0.25 -1.89
N HIS A 112 2.68 -0.26 -0.70
CA HIS A 112 2.68 -1.69 -0.39
C HIS A 112 1.82 -2.05 0.82
N GLU A 113 1.73 -3.35 1.08
CA GLU A 113 1.07 -3.99 2.22
C GLU A 113 2.05 -4.99 2.86
N HIS A 114 1.96 -5.19 4.19
CA HIS A 114 2.93 -5.92 5.01
C HIS A 114 2.40 -7.24 5.62
N ASN A 115 1.31 -7.78 5.09
CA ASN A 115 0.45 -8.77 5.74
C ASN A 115 -0.08 -8.29 7.12
N ASP A 116 -0.43 -7.02 7.19
CA ASP A 116 -0.97 -6.33 8.37
C ASP A 116 -2.32 -5.64 8.10
N LYS A 117 -2.88 -5.78 6.88
CA LYS A 117 -4.13 -5.14 6.44
C LYS A 117 -4.07 -3.61 6.40
N TYR A 118 -2.87 -3.05 6.23
CA TYR A 118 -2.68 -1.63 5.96
C TYR A 118 -2.05 -1.39 4.60
N ILE A 119 -2.60 -0.41 3.90
CA ILE A 119 -1.94 0.27 2.79
C ILE A 119 -0.88 1.19 3.38
N HIS A 120 0.39 0.98 3.01
CA HIS A 120 1.54 1.79 3.40
C HIS A 120 2.01 2.64 2.23
N LEU A 121 1.99 3.96 2.36
CA LEU A 121 2.62 4.90 1.43
C LEU A 121 3.87 5.50 2.08
N GLU A 122 5.05 5.06 1.63
CA GLU A 122 6.35 5.43 2.15
C GLU A 122 7.19 6.13 1.06
N GLY A 123 7.68 7.34 1.31
CA GLY A 123 8.49 8.08 0.33
C GLY A 123 7.85 9.39 -0.12
N SER A 124 8.27 9.94 -1.25
CA SER A 124 7.79 11.27 -1.68
C SER A 124 6.57 11.16 -2.59
N VAL A 125 5.49 11.84 -2.23
CA VAL A 125 4.25 11.87 -3.01
C VAL A 125 4.32 13.01 -4.02
N MET A 126 4.57 12.69 -5.29
CA MET A 126 4.73 13.67 -6.35
C MET A 126 3.40 14.30 -6.74
N GLU A 127 2.37 13.47 -6.91
CA GLU A 127 1.01 13.91 -7.20
C GLU A 127 0.04 13.05 -6.40
N LYS A 128 -0.57 13.62 -5.36
CA LYS A 128 -1.38 12.88 -4.40
C LYS A 128 -2.54 12.14 -5.06
N ARG A 129 -3.16 12.74 -6.09
CA ARG A 129 -4.25 12.11 -6.85
C ARG A 129 -3.85 10.78 -7.50
N VAL A 130 -2.59 10.63 -7.87
CA VAL A 130 -2.08 9.42 -8.53
C VAL A 130 -1.37 8.54 -7.53
N ASP A 131 -0.46 9.12 -6.77
CA ASP A 131 0.48 8.39 -5.91
C ASP A 131 -0.14 7.81 -4.65
N ALA A 132 -1.19 8.45 -4.13
CA ALA A 132 -1.90 8.04 -2.92
C ALA A 132 -3.30 7.48 -3.23
N SER A 133 -3.53 7.07 -4.49
CA SER A 133 -4.81 6.54 -4.96
C SER A 133 -5.01 5.06 -4.66
N LEU A 134 -6.26 4.62 -4.47
CA LEU A 134 -6.58 3.19 -4.39
C LEU A 134 -6.26 2.45 -5.69
N GLU A 135 -6.47 3.11 -6.83
CA GLU A 135 -6.16 2.52 -8.13
C GLU A 135 -4.68 2.14 -8.25
N LYS A 136 -3.77 3.06 -7.87
CA LYS A 136 -2.34 2.78 -7.89
C LYS A 136 -2.00 1.64 -6.93
N PHE A 137 -2.59 1.61 -5.73
CA PHE A 137 -2.35 0.55 -4.75
C PHE A 137 -2.72 -0.82 -5.35
N MET A 138 -3.96 -0.96 -5.81
CA MET A 138 -4.45 -2.21 -6.39
C MET A 138 -3.58 -2.64 -7.58
N ARG A 139 -3.17 -1.71 -8.45
CA ARG A 139 -2.30 -2.00 -9.58
C ARG A 139 -0.93 -2.52 -9.14
N VAL A 140 -0.26 -1.88 -8.18
CA VAL A 140 1.10 -2.27 -7.77
C VAL A 140 1.13 -3.56 -6.96
N THR A 141 0.01 -3.94 -6.32
CA THR A 141 -0.12 -5.23 -5.62
C THR A 141 -0.48 -6.39 -6.55
N GLY A 142 -0.74 -6.12 -7.84
CA GLY A 142 -1.07 -7.13 -8.87
C GLY A 142 -2.57 -7.26 -9.16
N GLY A 143 -3.39 -6.38 -8.61
CA GLY A 143 -4.83 -6.30 -8.79
C GLY A 143 -5.27 -5.20 -9.76
N ASN A 144 -6.57 -4.90 -9.72
CA ASN A 144 -7.18 -3.77 -10.43
C ASN A 144 -8.46 -3.33 -9.70
N ILE A 145 -8.89 -2.10 -9.93
CA ILE A 145 -10.18 -1.61 -9.42
C ILE A 145 -10.78 -0.60 -10.38
N SER A 146 -12.09 -0.66 -10.57
CA SER A 146 -12.89 0.26 -11.37
C SER A 146 -14.24 0.54 -10.68
N LYS A 147 -15.17 1.22 -11.35
CA LYS A 147 -16.53 1.43 -10.84
C LYS A 147 -17.36 0.16 -10.76
N SER A 148 -17.00 -0.88 -11.52
CA SER A 148 -17.84 -2.06 -11.70
C SER A 148 -17.07 -3.38 -11.64
N SER A 149 -15.79 -3.34 -11.30
CA SER A 149 -14.95 -4.53 -11.23
C SER A 149 -13.77 -4.34 -10.28
N VAL A 150 -13.36 -5.43 -9.63
CA VAL A 150 -12.15 -5.48 -8.81
C VAL A 150 -11.43 -6.80 -9.08
N GLY A 151 -10.12 -6.74 -9.20
CA GLY A 151 -9.23 -7.89 -9.22
C GLY A 151 -8.39 -7.88 -7.95
N ILE A 152 -8.55 -8.90 -7.11
CA ILE A 152 -7.84 -9.05 -5.84
C ILE A 152 -6.72 -10.09 -6.03
N PRO A 153 -5.44 -9.71 -5.93
CA PRO A 153 -4.33 -10.65 -6.08
C PRO A 153 -4.25 -11.52 -4.82
N LEU A 154 -4.26 -12.84 -5.00
CA LEU A 154 -4.26 -13.83 -3.92
C LEU A 154 -2.92 -14.58 -3.84
N SER A 155 -2.64 -15.18 -2.69
CA SER A 155 -1.48 -16.07 -2.52
C SER A 155 -1.55 -17.28 -3.45
N ILE A 156 -0.41 -17.91 -3.73
CA ILE A 156 -0.39 -19.19 -4.47
C ILE A 156 -1.05 -20.30 -3.64
N GLU A 157 -0.93 -20.24 -2.31
CA GLU A 157 -1.52 -21.19 -1.38
C GLU A 157 -3.01 -20.92 -1.17
N GLU A 158 -3.88 -21.80 -1.68
CA GLU A 158 -5.35 -21.65 -1.62
C GLU A 158 -5.90 -21.55 -0.18
N THR A 159 -5.18 -22.12 0.79
CA THR A 159 -5.58 -22.11 2.20
C THR A 159 -5.50 -20.74 2.84
N THR A 160 -4.80 -19.79 2.21
CA THR A 160 -4.68 -18.42 2.72
C THR A 160 -5.55 -17.43 1.96
N TRP A 161 -6.43 -17.87 1.05
CA TRP A 161 -7.27 -16.94 0.27
C TRP A 161 -8.36 -16.29 1.10
N ILE A 162 -8.84 -16.98 2.13
CA ILE A 162 -9.94 -16.58 2.99
C ILE A 162 -9.43 -16.44 4.40
N THR A 163 -9.82 -15.36 5.07
CA THR A 163 -9.53 -15.16 6.49
C THR A 163 -10.22 -16.26 7.32
N GLN A 164 -9.44 -16.99 8.10
CA GLN A 164 -9.96 -18.06 8.96
C GLN A 164 -10.11 -17.60 10.41
N GLY A 165 -11.13 -18.13 11.08
CA GLY A 165 -11.36 -17.94 12.51
C GLY A 165 -12.21 -16.71 12.84
N ASP A 166 -12.39 -16.49 14.14
CA ASP A 166 -13.10 -15.32 14.66
C ASP A 166 -12.24 -14.08 14.44
N LYS A 167 -12.80 -13.06 13.78
CA LYS A 167 -12.12 -11.77 13.67
C LYS A 167 -12.18 -11.03 14.99
N LEU A 168 -11.09 -10.33 15.31
CA LEU A 168 -11.03 -9.44 16.48
C LEU A 168 -12.03 -8.29 16.38
N ASP A 169 -12.46 -7.98 15.16
CA ASP A 169 -13.44 -6.94 14.87
C ASP A 169 -14.91 -7.42 14.92
N GLY A 170 -15.16 -8.66 15.34
CA GLY A 170 -16.51 -9.21 15.43
C GLY A 170 -17.23 -9.35 14.08
N ASP A 171 -16.60 -9.04 12.94
CA ASP A 171 -17.23 -9.21 11.65
C ASP A 171 -17.45 -10.68 11.34
N GLN A 172 -18.70 -11.02 11.07
CA GLN A 172 -19.08 -12.38 10.71
C GLN A 172 -18.54 -12.75 9.33
N GLN A 173 -17.90 -13.91 9.23
CA GLN A 173 -17.50 -14.52 7.96
C GLN A 173 -18.72 -15.11 7.24
N GLY A 174 -18.79 -14.87 5.94
CA GLY A 174 -19.83 -15.42 5.06
C GLY A 174 -19.61 -16.89 4.73
N THR A 175 -20.36 -17.38 3.73
CA THR A 175 -20.38 -18.79 3.35
C THR A 175 -19.51 -19.12 2.13
N MET A 176 -18.75 -18.17 1.59
CA MET A 176 -17.87 -18.42 0.45
C MET A 176 -16.75 -19.38 0.87
N SER A 177 -16.60 -20.49 0.15
CA SER A 177 -15.48 -21.41 0.31
C SER A 177 -14.40 -21.17 -0.75
N SER A 178 -13.19 -21.69 -0.54
CA SER A 178 -12.14 -21.66 -1.57
C SER A 178 -12.60 -22.32 -2.87
N GLU A 179 -13.41 -23.39 -2.80
CA GLU A 179 -14.00 -24.05 -3.97
C GLU A 179 -14.95 -23.13 -4.75
N MET A 180 -15.79 -22.36 -4.07
CA MET A 180 -16.67 -21.38 -4.73
C MET A 180 -15.86 -20.22 -5.31
N LEU A 181 -14.80 -19.80 -4.61
CA LEU A 181 -13.93 -18.71 -5.07
C LEU A 181 -13.19 -19.05 -6.37
N LYS A 182 -12.87 -20.33 -6.62
CA LYS A 182 -12.22 -20.80 -7.86
C LYS A 182 -12.93 -20.38 -9.13
N GLU A 183 -14.25 -20.20 -9.10
CA GLU A 183 -15.03 -19.72 -10.26
C GLU A 183 -14.68 -18.28 -10.68
N TYR A 184 -14.09 -17.50 -9.77
CA TYR A 184 -13.69 -16.10 -9.97
C TYR A 184 -12.19 -15.94 -10.24
N ILE A 185 -11.40 -17.02 -10.18
CA ILE A 185 -9.95 -16.92 -10.29
C ILE A 185 -9.50 -16.83 -11.75
N ILE A 186 -8.73 -15.80 -12.05
CA ILE A 186 -7.95 -15.67 -13.28
C ILE A 186 -6.47 -15.86 -12.92
N HIS A 187 -5.79 -16.77 -13.61
CA HIS A 187 -4.36 -16.97 -13.43
C HIS A 187 -3.58 -15.97 -14.30
N SER A 188 -2.80 -15.12 -13.63
CA SER A 188 -1.85 -14.22 -14.27
C SER A 188 -0.42 -14.76 -14.16
N THR A 189 0.55 -14.09 -14.79
CA THR A 189 1.97 -14.39 -14.61
C THR A 189 2.47 -14.14 -13.19
N GLU A 190 1.75 -13.33 -12.39
CA GLU A 190 2.11 -12.99 -11.01
C GLU A 190 1.41 -13.84 -9.95
N GLY A 191 0.45 -14.69 -10.35
CA GLY A 191 -0.35 -15.50 -9.45
C GLY A 191 -1.85 -15.44 -9.73
N PRO A 192 -2.66 -16.11 -8.89
CA PRO A 192 -4.12 -16.08 -8.97
C PRO A 192 -4.67 -14.69 -8.60
N VAL A 193 -5.67 -14.24 -9.35
CA VAL A 193 -6.41 -13.00 -9.09
C VAL A 193 -7.90 -13.33 -9.04
N ALA A 194 -8.56 -13.06 -7.92
CA ALA A 194 -10.02 -13.14 -7.83
C ALA A 194 -10.64 -11.93 -8.51
N GLN A 195 -11.28 -12.16 -9.66
CA GLN A 195 -11.86 -11.12 -10.49
C GLN A 195 -13.38 -11.08 -10.33
N PHE A 196 -13.87 -9.99 -9.77
CA PHE A 196 -15.29 -9.73 -9.59
C PHE A 196 -15.74 -8.61 -10.54
N THR A 197 -16.96 -8.74 -11.07
CA THR A 197 -17.60 -7.77 -11.95
C THR A 197 -19.09 -7.68 -11.60
N ASN A 198 -19.65 -6.47 -11.63
CA ASN A 198 -21.08 -6.25 -11.37
C ASN A 198 -21.96 -7.18 -12.20
N SER A 199 -23.09 -7.60 -11.62
CA SER A 199 -24.04 -8.57 -12.18
C SER A 199 -23.63 -10.04 -12.09
N GLN A 200 -22.41 -10.37 -11.62
CA GLN A 200 -22.15 -11.71 -11.08
C GLN A 200 -23.00 -11.94 -9.83
N LYS A 201 -23.04 -13.18 -9.33
CA LYS A 201 -23.96 -13.57 -8.26
C LYS A 201 -23.22 -13.95 -6.98
N CYS A 202 -23.79 -13.54 -5.85
CA CYS A 202 -23.49 -14.11 -4.53
C CYS A 202 -24.72 -14.89 -4.05
N ASN A 203 -24.60 -16.20 -3.84
CA ASN A 203 -25.71 -17.06 -3.38
C ASN A 203 -27.00 -16.84 -4.19
N ASP A 204 -26.90 -16.96 -5.52
CA ASP A 204 -27.95 -16.71 -6.51
C ASP A 204 -28.48 -15.28 -6.64
N SER A 205 -28.09 -14.37 -5.76
CA SER A 205 -28.49 -12.96 -5.79
C SER A 205 -27.49 -12.12 -6.60
N PRO A 206 -27.92 -11.17 -7.44
CA PRO A 206 -27.02 -10.24 -8.12
C PRO A 206 -26.17 -9.46 -7.12
N ALA A 207 -24.87 -9.39 -7.38
CA ALA A 207 -23.91 -8.67 -6.58
C ALA A 207 -23.24 -7.55 -7.39
N GLU A 208 -22.84 -6.50 -6.68
CA GLU A 208 -22.17 -5.34 -7.23
C GLU A 208 -20.93 -5.00 -6.39
N LEU A 209 -19.92 -4.46 -7.06
CA LEU A 209 -18.78 -3.84 -6.40
C LEU A 209 -19.25 -2.56 -5.69
N GLN A 210 -18.94 -2.48 -4.40
CA GLN A 210 -19.22 -1.35 -3.55
C GLN A 210 -17.98 -1.06 -2.72
N THR A 211 -17.74 0.21 -2.42
CA THR A 211 -16.59 0.59 -1.61
C THR A 211 -17.02 1.62 -0.59
N PHE A 212 -16.67 1.35 0.66
CA PHE A 212 -16.96 2.20 1.80
C PHE A 212 -15.65 2.69 2.38
N VAL A 213 -15.63 3.94 2.83
CA VAL A 213 -14.48 4.51 3.51
C VAL A 213 -14.95 5.03 4.85
N TYR A 214 -14.24 4.63 5.90
CA TYR A 214 -14.25 5.33 7.17
C TYR A 214 -13.14 6.38 7.14
N LYS A 215 -13.52 7.65 7.27
CA LYS A 215 -12.59 8.77 7.38
C LYS A 215 -12.45 9.16 8.85
N PHE A 216 -11.23 9.18 9.36
CA PHE A 216 -10.96 9.60 10.73
C PHE A 216 -10.75 11.11 10.83
N ASN A 217 -11.28 11.71 11.88
CA ASN A 217 -11.03 13.10 12.25
C ASN A 217 -10.24 13.12 13.56
N THR A 218 -8.94 13.39 13.42
CA THR A 218 -7.99 13.46 14.54
C THR A 218 -8.28 14.62 15.50
N ALA A 219 -8.98 15.68 15.06
CA ALA A 219 -9.23 16.85 15.90
C ALA A 219 -10.22 16.57 17.04
N ASN A 220 -11.19 15.69 16.80
CA ASN A 220 -12.27 15.40 17.74
C ASN A 220 -12.43 13.89 18.04
N ASN A 221 -11.52 13.04 17.55
CA ASN A 221 -11.57 11.58 17.68
C ASN A 221 -12.90 11.00 17.19
N THR A 222 -13.42 11.53 16.07
CA THR A 222 -14.62 10.98 15.44
C THR A 222 -14.29 10.37 14.10
N TYR A 223 -15.18 9.54 13.59
CA TYR A 223 -15.07 9.03 12.23
C TYR A 223 -16.44 8.95 11.58
N TYR A 224 -16.47 8.95 10.25
CA TYR A 224 -17.72 8.77 9.51
C TYR A 224 -17.51 7.81 8.35
N GLN A 225 -18.58 7.07 8.01
CA GLN A 225 -18.62 6.18 6.87
C GLN A 225 -19.17 6.91 5.64
N ARG A 226 -18.56 6.69 4.49
CA ARG A 226 -19.03 7.16 3.18
C ARG A 226 -18.91 6.08 2.11
N LYS A 227 -19.96 5.89 1.32
CA LYS A 227 -19.93 5.04 0.11
C LYS A 227 -19.31 5.82 -1.06
N LEU A 228 -18.36 5.21 -1.75
CA LEU A 228 -17.69 5.80 -2.92
C LEU A 228 -18.43 5.45 -4.21
N SER A 229 -18.68 6.45 -5.05
CA SER A 229 -19.22 6.24 -6.42
C SER A 229 -18.13 5.90 -7.44
N ASN A 230 -16.86 6.20 -7.12
CA ASN A 230 -15.71 5.91 -7.94
C ASN A 230 -14.52 5.49 -7.07
N PRO A 231 -14.37 4.20 -6.75
CA PRO A 231 -13.38 3.76 -5.77
C PRO A 231 -11.94 3.95 -6.25
N SER A 232 -11.68 3.95 -7.56
CA SER A 232 -10.34 4.18 -8.12
C SER A 232 -9.81 5.59 -7.81
N GLU A 233 -10.70 6.57 -7.62
CA GLU A 233 -10.37 7.95 -7.29
C GLU A 233 -10.23 8.20 -5.78
N TYR A 234 -10.37 7.18 -4.95
CA TYR A 234 -10.08 7.32 -3.53
C TYR A 234 -8.63 7.71 -3.30
N ILE A 235 -8.41 8.77 -2.53
CA ILE A 235 -7.10 9.24 -2.09
C ILE A 235 -7.02 9.06 -0.57
N MET A 236 -5.99 8.36 -0.10
CA MET A 236 -5.76 8.19 1.34
C MET A 236 -5.40 9.52 2.02
N SER A 237 -5.81 9.67 3.28
CA SER A 237 -5.49 10.82 4.13
C SER A 237 -3.99 10.86 4.49
N GLU A 238 -3.48 12.05 4.84
CA GLU A 238 -2.06 12.30 5.14
C GLU A 238 -1.70 11.95 6.59
N GLU A 239 -2.16 10.79 7.06
CA GLU A 239 -2.06 10.45 8.47
C GLU A 239 -0.72 9.76 8.76
N SER A 240 0.13 10.46 9.50
CA SER A 240 1.48 10.00 9.83
C SER A 240 1.45 8.77 10.75
N SER A 241 2.30 7.79 10.43
CA SER A 241 2.61 6.47 11.01
C SER A 241 2.61 6.21 12.53
N LEU A 242 2.03 7.06 13.38
CA LEU A 242 1.91 6.85 14.84
C LEU A 242 0.57 6.20 15.26
N GLY A 243 0.09 5.29 14.42
CA GLY A 243 -0.93 4.31 14.74
C GLY A 243 -2.38 4.74 14.50
N PRO A 244 -3.30 3.77 14.50
CA PRO A 244 -4.73 3.97 14.30
C PRO A 244 -5.38 5.07 15.14
N PRO A 245 -6.57 5.56 14.74
CA PRO A 245 -7.26 5.20 13.50
C PRO A 245 -6.76 6.05 12.35
N SER A 246 -6.37 5.41 11.25
CA SER A 246 -6.32 6.08 9.96
C SER A 246 -7.52 5.71 9.13
N ASP A 247 -7.68 6.30 7.93
CA ASP A 247 -8.76 5.88 7.04
C ASP A 247 -8.84 4.35 6.92
N CYS A 248 -10.05 3.80 6.81
CA CYS A 248 -10.27 2.39 6.51
C CYS A 248 -11.09 2.26 5.23
N VAL A 249 -10.59 1.50 4.27
CA VAL A 249 -11.24 1.24 2.99
C VAL A 249 -11.77 -0.19 2.99
N ILE A 250 -13.09 -0.34 2.86
CA ILE A 250 -13.75 -1.64 2.76
C ILE A 250 -14.27 -1.80 1.34
N ILE A 251 -13.73 -2.77 0.63
CA ILE A 251 -14.16 -3.12 -0.73
C ILE A 251 -15.01 -4.38 -0.64
N GLU A 252 -16.25 -4.31 -1.14
CA GLU A 252 -17.18 -5.42 -1.07
C GLU A 252 -17.75 -5.77 -2.43
N PHE A 253 -17.75 -7.07 -2.74
CA PHE A 253 -18.55 -7.63 -3.81
C PHE A 253 -19.73 -8.40 -3.21
N ASP A 254 -20.89 -7.75 -3.14
CA ASP A 254 -22.07 -8.26 -2.43
C ASP A 254 -23.36 -7.59 -2.94
N THR A 255 -24.50 -7.94 -2.35
CA THR A 255 -25.80 -7.32 -2.59
C THR A 255 -25.71 -5.79 -2.40
N PRO A 256 -26.27 -4.98 -3.32
CA PRO A 256 -26.26 -3.52 -3.22
C PRO A 256 -26.82 -3.00 -1.88
N LYS A 257 -26.08 -2.10 -1.22
CA LYS A 257 -26.42 -1.48 0.07
C LYS A 257 -25.79 -0.10 0.23
N GLU A 258 -26.43 0.78 0.98
CA GLU A 258 -25.97 2.17 1.15
C GLU A 258 -24.91 2.35 2.24
N LYS A 259 -24.82 1.39 3.15
CA LYS A 259 -23.83 1.34 4.23
C LYS A 259 -23.29 -0.08 4.38
N THR A 260 -22.06 -0.19 4.86
CA THR A 260 -21.53 -1.48 5.31
C THR A 260 -21.68 -1.61 6.83
N ASN A 261 -21.86 -2.85 7.28
CA ASN A 261 -21.74 -3.24 8.67
C ASN A 261 -20.30 -3.67 9.04
N LYS A 262 -19.42 -3.83 8.06
CA LYS A 262 -18.01 -4.18 8.25
C LYS A 262 -17.23 -3.02 8.86
N LEU A 263 -16.23 -3.34 9.67
CA LEU A 263 -15.44 -2.33 10.35
C LEU A 263 -14.01 -2.82 10.52
N CYS A 264 -13.03 -2.14 9.91
CA CYS A 264 -11.63 -2.48 10.13
C CYS A 264 -11.31 -2.58 11.63
N GLU A 265 -10.57 -3.62 12.01
CA GLU A 265 -10.18 -3.94 13.38
C GLU A 265 -9.74 -2.72 14.21
N GLN A 266 -8.99 -1.83 13.59
CA GLN A 266 -8.44 -0.63 14.22
C GLN A 266 -9.50 0.33 14.80
N TYR A 267 -10.68 0.39 14.18
CA TYR A 267 -11.81 1.20 14.65
C TYR A 267 -12.60 0.44 15.71
N GLY A 268 -12.81 -0.85 15.47
CA GLY A 268 -13.53 -1.74 16.37
C GLY A 268 -13.03 -1.72 17.81
N VAL A 269 -11.72 -1.88 17.98
CA VAL A 269 -11.09 -1.88 19.31
C VAL A 269 -11.04 -0.51 19.98
N LYS A 270 -11.41 0.57 19.28
CA LYS A 270 -11.34 1.96 19.77
C LYS A 270 -12.70 2.66 19.88
N ASP A 271 -13.73 2.17 19.21
CA ASP A 271 -15.04 2.81 19.24
C ASP A 271 -15.68 2.66 20.62
N VAL A 272 -16.19 3.77 21.18
CA VAL A 272 -16.73 3.83 22.55
C VAL A 272 -17.92 2.90 22.77
N ASP A 273 -18.71 2.67 21.73
CA ASP A 273 -19.93 1.87 21.80
C ASP A 273 -19.65 0.40 21.44
N ARG A 274 -18.64 0.13 20.59
CA ARG A 274 -18.35 -1.23 20.09
C ARG A 274 -17.17 -1.91 20.78
N CYS A 275 -16.22 -1.19 21.38
CA CYS A 275 -14.96 -1.81 21.81
C CYS A 275 -15.10 -2.99 22.79
N LEU A 276 -16.13 -2.97 23.65
CA LEU A 276 -16.36 -4.06 24.61
C LEU A 276 -16.86 -5.32 23.92
N ASP A 277 -17.69 -5.16 22.89
CA ASP A 277 -18.16 -6.26 22.04
C ASP A 277 -16.99 -6.86 21.24
N PHE A 278 -15.95 -6.06 21.02
CA PHE A 278 -14.69 -6.41 20.35
C PHE A 278 -13.63 -6.95 21.33
N GLY A 279 -14.05 -7.37 22.53
CA GLY A 279 -13.18 -8.04 23.50
C GLY A 279 -12.21 -7.13 24.24
N VAL A 280 -12.33 -5.79 24.11
CA VAL A 280 -11.55 -4.87 24.94
C VAL A 280 -11.98 -5.03 26.40
N LYS A 281 -11.03 -5.41 27.25
CA LYS A 281 -11.31 -5.65 28.66
C LYS A 281 -11.76 -4.35 29.36
N PRO A 282 -12.67 -4.42 30.35
CA PRO A 282 -13.17 -3.24 31.05
C PRO A 282 -12.09 -2.33 31.66
N ASP A 283 -10.96 -2.90 32.09
CA ASP A 283 -9.79 -2.20 32.64
C ASP A 283 -8.95 -1.48 31.58
N LYS A 284 -9.19 -1.74 30.29
CA LYS A 284 -8.54 -1.09 29.16
C LYS A 284 -9.46 -0.13 28.40
N LYS A 285 -10.64 0.22 28.94
CA LYS A 285 -11.62 1.14 28.32
C LYS A 285 -11.05 2.49 27.85
N GLN A 286 -9.90 2.91 28.38
CA GLN A 286 -9.20 4.12 27.94
C GLN A 286 -8.79 4.10 26.45
N VAL A 287 -8.70 2.93 25.80
CA VAL A 287 -8.47 2.85 24.35
C VAL A 287 -9.75 3.03 23.54
N CYS A 288 -10.92 2.91 24.17
CA CYS A 288 -12.23 3.15 23.59
C CYS A 288 -12.52 4.66 23.62
N ASN A 289 -11.98 5.39 22.66
CA ASN A 289 -11.97 6.85 22.68
C ASN A 289 -12.39 7.50 21.36
N ILE A 290 -12.89 6.72 20.39
CA ILE A 290 -13.43 7.25 19.14
C ILE A 290 -14.93 6.96 19.03
N ARG A 291 -15.63 7.70 18.15
CA ARG A 291 -17.06 7.48 17.91
C ARG A 291 -17.43 7.71 16.45
N GLU A 292 -18.38 6.93 15.94
CA GLU A 292 -18.99 7.19 14.64
C GLU A 292 -19.90 8.42 14.70
N VAL A 293 -19.80 9.30 13.70
CA VAL A 293 -20.68 10.44 13.47
C VAL A 293 -21.25 10.39 12.04
N ALA A 294 -22.33 11.14 11.80
CA ALA A 294 -22.87 11.26 10.45
C ALA A 294 -21.93 12.10 9.57
N GLU A 295 -21.78 11.76 8.28
CA GLU A 295 -20.89 12.47 7.34
C GLU A 295 -21.09 14.01 7.31
N ASN A 296 -22.30 14.50 7.60
CA ASN A 296 -22.64 15.93 7.56
C ASN A 296 -22.66 16.61 8.94
N SER A 297 -22.16 15.98 10.01
CA SER A 297 -21.95 16.68 11.27
C SER A 297 -20.75 17.62 11.09
N ASN A 298 -21.02 18.91 10.85
CA ASN A 298 -20.03 19.97 10.86
C ASN A 298 -19.49 20.15 12.30
N ASP A 299 -18.57 19.29 12.72
CA ASP A 299 -17.82 19.39 13.98
C ASP A 299 -16.31 19.54 13.70
#